data_AF-A0A482ISA6-F1
#
_entry.id   AF-A0A482ISA6-F1
#
_cell.length_a   1.000
_cell.length_b   1.000
_cell.length_c   1.000
_cell.angle_alpha   90.00
_cell.angle_beta   90.00
_cell.angle_gamma   90.00
#
_symmetry.space_group_name_H-M   'P 1'
#
loop_
_entity.id
_entity.type
_entity.pdbx_description
1 polymer ?
#
loop_
_entity_poly.entity_id
_entity_poly.type
_entity_poly.pdbx_seq_one_letter_code
_entity_poly.pdbx_strand_id
1 'polypeptide(L)'
;MNPSIHVEPEFRDLIPPLTADEYSQLEQNLLRDGCRDPLSMWHEILLDGHNRYEICSRHGIPFQTKQIDGLETLEDAVLWVVRNQLGRRNLTDFVRAELALKSKDILATVALANYEASLIKGGTVPQNSAAPVKVETREEVAKLAGLSHDTVRKVEKIKQEAAPAVVEAARNGEVSINAAAKVAALPVDQQKAIASAGLQAIKQAAADQRAVSRAASAKPSANEPAADISVINDRLGALEEQLGESLSQISALRAENESLQRIVSADDKVAAALTEIQAARDDASQAIAQKEAEIASLRERLAGLMNEKNEAVRMVKALQRKQGRAVA
;
A
#
# COMPACT_ATOMS: atom_id res chain seq x y z
N MET A 1 17.01 -6.72 -29.67
CA MET A 1 17.70 -7.43 -28.57
C MET A 1 17.26 -6.75 -27.29
N ASN A 2 16.67 -7.47 -26.36
CA ASN A 2 16.33 -6.87 -25.06
C ASN A 2 17.65 -6.59 -24.34
N PRO A 3 17.84 -5.38 -23.78
CA PRO A 3 19.04 -5.08 -23.01
C PRO A 3 19.16 -6.05 -21.82
N SER A 4 20.39 -6.41 -21.46
CA SER A 4 20.66 -7.10 -20.20
C SER A 4 20.27 -6.15 -19.06
N ILE A 5 19.28 -6.55 -18.26
CA ILE A 5 18.78 -5.77 -17.13
C ILE A 5 19.10 -6.53 -15.85
N HIS A 6 19.81 -5.88 -14.95
CA HIS A 6 20.16 -6.37 -13.63
C HIS A 6 19.31 -5.66 -12.59
N VAL A 7 18.59 -6.47 -11.80
CA VAL A 7 17.73 -5.98 -10.73
C VAL A 7 18.46 -6.18 -9.42
N GLU A 8 19.01 -5.09 -8.91
CA GLU A 8 19.68 -5.08 -7.61
C GLU A 8 18.65 -4.82 -6.49
N PRO A 9 18.55 -5.70 -5.48
CA PRO A 9 17.57 -5.56 -4.40
C PRO A 9 17.67 -4.23 -3.66
N GLU A 10 18.88 -3.70 -3.50
CA GLU A 10 19.13 -2.43 -2.82
C GLU A 10 18.37 -1.26 -3.46
N PHE A 11 18.31 -1.20 -4.80
CA PHE A 11 17.58 -0.16 -5.52
C PHE A 11 16.07 -0.35 -5.45
N ARG A 12 15.61 -1.60 -5.59
CA ARG A 12 14.19 -1.94 -5.48
C ARG A 12 13.64 -1.54 -4.11
N ASP A 13 14.39 -1.84 -3.05
CA ASP A 13 13.94 -1.66 -1.67
C ASP A 13 13.99 -0.18 -1.22
N LEU A 14 14.61 0.73 -1.99
CA LEU A 14 14.49 2.19 -1.80
C LEU A 14 13.07 2.68 -2.08
N ILE A 15 12.35 2.03 -2.99
CA ILE A 15 11.03 2.43 -3.45
C ILE A 15 9.97 1.75 -2.56
N PRO A 16 9.00 2.48 -1.98
CA PRO A 16 7.89 1.87 -1.28
C PRO A 16 7.15 0.88 -2.18
N PRO A 17 6.89 -0.36 -1.71
CA PRO A 17 6.19 -1.35 -2.52
C PRO A 17 4.74 -0.89 -2.77
N LEU A 18 4.18 -1.33 -3.90
CA LEU A 18 2.77 -1.12 -4.19
C LEU A 18 1.92 -2.03 -3.30
N THR A 19 0.74 -1.54 -2.93
CA THR A 19 -0.33 -2.40 -2.40
C THR A 19 -0.80 -3.40 -3.46
N ALA A 20 -1.49 -4.46 -3.04
CA ALA A 20 -2.02 -5.47 -3.96
C ALA A 20 -2.96 -4.87 -5.01
N ASP A 21 -3.79 -3.90 -4.61
CA ASP A 21 -4.72 -3.21 -5.50
C ASP A 21 -3.99 -2.32 -6.50
N GLU A 22 -2.99 -1.54 -6.04
CA GLU A 22 -2.17 -0.71 -6.93
C GLU A 22 -1.37 -1.55 -7.93
N TYR A 23 -0.83 -2.69 -7.50
CA TYR A 23 -0.12 -3.62 -8.37
C TYR A 23 -1.08 -4.20 -9.43
N SER A 24 -2.25 -4.67 -9.01
CA SER A 24 -3.28 -5.21 -9.91
C SER A 24 -3.75 -4.17 -10.93
N GLN A 25 -3.94 -2.93 -10.47
CA GLN A 25 -4.32 -1.82 -11.33
C GLN A 25 -3.21 -1.47 -12.34
N LEU A 26 -1.94 -1.49 -11.91
CA LEU A 26 -0.78 -1.30 -12.79
C LEU A 26 -0.72 -2.41 -13.84
N GLU A 27 -0.91 -3.67 -13.45
CA GLU A 27 -0.90 -4.81 -14.36
C GLU A 27 -1.99 -4.71 -15.43
N GLN A 28 -3.22 -4.39 -15.04
CA GLN A 28 -4.32 -4.16 -15.99
C GLN A 28 -4.02 -3.01 -16.95
N ASN A 29 -3.44 -1.92 -16.46
CA ASN A 29 -3.06 -0.79 -17.30
C ASN A 29 -1.98 -1.19 -18.32
N LEU A 30 -0.96 -1.95 -17.90
CA LEU A 30 0.10 -2.42 -18.80
C LEU A 30 -0.44 -3.40 -19.85
N LEU A 31 -1.34 -4.30 -19.49
CA LEU A 31 -1.97 -5.23 -20.43
C LEU A 31 -2.85 -4.50 -21.46
N ARG A 32 -3.58 -3.45 -21.03
CA ARG A 32 -4.45 -2.66 -21.92
C ARG A 32 -3.66 -1.76 -22.86
N ASP A 33 -2.69 -1.04 -22.30
CA ASP A 33 -2.08 0.13 -22.94
C ASP A 33 -0.61 -0.07 -23.36
N GLY A 34 0.02 -1.17 -22.94
CA GLY A 34 1.45 -1.40 -23.05
C GLY A 34 2.29 -0.59 -22.06
N CYS A 35 3.60 -0.81 -22.06
CA CYS A 35 4.54 -0.08 -21.21
C CYS A 35 4.92 1.26 -21.84
N ARG A 36 4.11 2.29 -21.57
CA ARG A 36 4.31 3.64 -22.13
C ARG A 36 5.53 4.35 -21.56
N ASP A 37 5.65 4.33 -20.23
CA ASP A 37 6.75 4.99 -19.54
C ASP A 37 8.00 4.08 -19.55
N PRO A 38 9.17 4.60 -19.96
CA PRO A 38 10.39 3.81 -20.01
C PRO A 38 10.87 3.42 -18.61
N LEU A 39 11.62 2.31 -18.55
CA LEU A 39 12.37 1.88 -17.38
C LEU A 39 13.64 2.72 -17.25
N SER A 40 13.91 3.23 -16.04
CA SER A 40 15.09 4.06 -15.81
C SER A 40 16.29 3.19 -15.46
N MET A 41 17.37 3.35 -16.21
CA MET A 41 18.55 2.50 -16.16
C MET A 41 19.80 3.32 -15.88
N TRP A 42 20.77 2.71 -15.22
CA TRP A 42 22.15 3.18 -15.18
C TRP A 42 23.08 2.02 -15.49
N HIS A 43 23.75 2.08 -16.64
CA HIS A 43 24.41 0.92 -17.24
C HIS A 43 23.41 -0.24 -17.41
N GLU A 44 23.70 -1.40 -16.82
CA GLU A 44 22.82 -2.57 -16.82
C GLU A 44 21.90 -2.62 -15.58
N ILE A 45 22.00 -1.68 -14.64
CA ILE A 45 21.22 -1.68 -13.39
C ILE A 45 19.89 -0.96 -13.58
N LEU A 46 18.80 -1.60 -13.14
CA LEU A 46 17.47 -1.01 -13.08
C LEU A 46 17.32 -0.09 -11.86
N LEU A 47 17.11 1.21 -12.10
CA LEU A 47 16.95 2.22 -11.05
C LEU A 47 15.48 2.45 -10.64
N ASP A 48 14.57 2.51 -11.62
CA ASP A 48 13.14 2.67 -11.37
C ASP A 48 12.31 1.94 -12.44
N GLY A 49 11.15 1.45 -12.02
CA GLY A 49 10.24 0.68 -12.85
C GLY A 49 10.29 -0.83 -12.57
N HIS A 50 10.76 -1.27 -11.42
CA HIS A 50 10.83 -2.70 -11.05
C HIS A 50 9.52 -3.47 -11.27
N ASN A 51 8.38 -2.95 -10.78
CA ASN A 51 7.07 -3.58 -10.99
C ASN A 51 6.68 -3.61 -12.48
N ARG A 52 6.97 -2.54 -13.22
CA ARG A 52 6.71 -2.48 -14.66
C ARG A 52 7.57 -3.51 -15.40
N TYR A 53 8.86 -3.60 -15.08
CA TYR A 53 9.77 -4.57 -15.65
C TYR A 53 9.31 -6.01 -15.37
N GLU A 54 8.94 -6.32 -14.13
CA GLU A 54 8.45 -7.64 -13.73
C GLU A 54 7.20 -8.04 -14.51
N ILE A 55 6.18 -7.17 -14.52
CA ILE A 55 4.90 -7.42 -15.21
C ILE A 55 5.14 -7.55 -16.71
N CYS A 56 5.87 -6.62 -17.32
CA CYS A 56 6.13 -6.65 -18.75
C CYS A 56 6.93 -7.89 -19.17
N SER A 57 7.89 -8.32 -18.36
CA SER A 57 8.66 -9.55 -18.61
C SER A 57 7.79 -10.79 -18.50
N ARG A 58 6.89 -10.84 -17.51
CA ARG A 58 5.94 -11.95 -17.32
C ARG A 58 4.97 -12.09 -18.47
N HIS A 59 4.44 -10.98 -18.98
CA HIS A 59 3.39 -10.97 -20.02
C HIS A 59 3.93 -10.79 -21.44
N GLY A 60 5.26 -10.69 -21.62
CA GLY A 60 5.86 -10.45 -22.93
C GLY A 60 5.50 -9.09 -23.54
N ILE A 61 5.23 -8.09 -22.70
CA ILE A 61 4.87 -6.73 -23.13
C ILE A 61 6.16 -5.99 -23.51
N PRO A 62 6.27 -5.42 -24.73
CA PRO A 62 7.41 -4.59 -25.09
C PRO A 62 7.52 -3.36 -24.19
N PHE A 63 8.74 -3.02 -23.80
CA PHE A 63 9.05 -1.84 -23.00
C PHE A 63 10.26 -1.10 -23.56
N GLN A 64 10.38 0.16 -23.18
CA GLN A 64 11.54 1.00 -23.51
C GLN A 64 12.40 1.20 -22.27
N THR A 65 13.69 1.44 -22.47
CA THR A 65 14.64 1.79 -21.41
C THR A 65 15.20 3.19 -21.67
N LYS A 66 15.43 3.94 -20.60
CA LYS A 66 16.07 5.26 -20.63
C LYS A 66 17.30 5.24 -19.73
N GLN A 67 18.48 5.52 -20.30
CA GLN A 67 19.70 5.73 -19.51
C GLN A 67 19.63 7.06 -18.77
N ILE A 68 20.07 7.04 -17.51
CA ILE A 68 20.19 8.22 -16.68
C ILE A 68 21.65 8.68 -16.73
N ASP A 69 21.86 9.83 -17.37
CA ASP A 69 23.17 10.44 -17.52
C ASP A 69 23.60 11.21 -16.25
N GLY A 70 24.91 11.42 -16.09
CA GLY A 70 25.47 12.24 -15.02
C GLY A 70 25.58 11.55 -13.65
N LEU A 71 25.46 10.22 -13.60
CA LEU A 71 25.71 9.40 -12.42
C LEU A 71 27.09 8.74 -12.55
N GLU A 72 28.01 9.06 -11.63
CA GLU A 72 29.39 8.55 -11.67
C GLU A 72 29.58 7.35 -10.72
N THR A 73 28.84 7.34 -9.61
CA THR A 73 28.99 6.36 -8.53
C THR A 73 27.69 5.63 -8.22
N LEU A 74 27.79 4.52 -7.47
CA LEU A 74 26.62 3.80 -6.96
C LEU A 74 25.80 4.70 -6.03
N GLU A 75 26.48 5.50 -5.22
CA GLU A 75 25.88 6.47 -4.31
C GLU A 75 25.06 7.52 -5.08
N ASP A 76 25.56 8.01 -6.22
CA ASP A 76 24.81 8.93 -7.09
C ASP A 76 23.52 8.28 -7.61
N ALA A 77 23.60 7.02 -8.03
CA ALA A 77 22.45 6.27 -8.52
C ALA A 77 21.39 6.08 -7.44
N VAL A 78 21.79 5.75 -6.21
CA VAL A 78 20.85 5.63 -5.08
C VAL A 78 20.19 6.98 -4.78
N LEU A 79 20.98 8.05 -4.69
CA LEU A 79 20.44 9.39 -4.45
C LEU A 79 19.52 9.85 -5.58
N TRP A 80 19.80 9.45 -6.83
CA TRP A 80 18.92 9.70 -7.97
C TRP A 80 17.57 9.01 -7.78
N VAL A 81 17.55 7.73 -7.39
CA VAL A 81 16.29 6.99 -7.15
C VAL A 81 15.45 7.69 -6.09
N VAL A 82 16.06 8.07 -4.96
CA VAL A 82 15.34 8.74 -3.88
C VAL A 82 14.83 10.12 -4.31
N ARG A 83 15.61 10.91 -5.04
CA ARG A 83 15.15 12.19 -5.61
C ARG A 83 14.01 12.01 -6.59
N ASN A 84 14.07 10.98 -7.44
CA ASN A 84 13.00 10.66 -8.37
C ASN A 84 11.70 10.30 -7.63
N GLN A 85 11.78 9.50 -6.56
CA GLN A 85 10.61 9.19 -5.73
C GLN A 85 10.07 10.42 -5.01
N LEU A 86 10.94 11.29 -4.47
CA LEU A 86 10.55 12.54 -3.82
C LEU A 86 9.88 13.55 -4.76
N GLY A 87 10.10 13.41 -6.08
CA GLY A 87 9.43 14.21 -7.11
C GLY A 87 7.97 13.80 -7.38
N ARG A 88 7.48 12.70 -6.80
CA ARG A 88 6.07 12.31 -6.91
C ARG A 88 5.18 13.37 -6.26
N ARG A 89 4.03 13.64 -6.89
CA ARG A 89 3.06 14.61 -6.40
C ARG A 89 2.32 14.04 -5.17
N ASN A 90 1.86 14.92 -4.29
CA ASN A 90 1.02 14.58 -3.13
C ASN A 90 1.67 13.67 -2.06
N LEU A 91 2.99 13.67 -1.93
CA LEU A 91 3.65 12.99 -0.80
C LEU A 91 3.42 13.76 0.50
N THR A 92 3.10 13.05 1.59
CA THR A 92 3.08 13.64 2.93
C THR A 92 4.50 13.93 3.41
N ASP A 93 4.68 14.93 4.29
CA ASP A 93 5.98 15.22 4.89
C ASP A 93 6.57 14.00 5.61
N PHE A 94 5.73 13.14 6.17
CA PHE A 94 6.15 11.88 6.78
C PHE A 94 6.81 10.96 5.74
N VAL A 95 6.16 10.75 4.59
CA VAL A 95 6.71 9.93 3.50
C VAL A 95 7.98 10.55 2.91
N ARG A 96 8.03 11.88 2.75
CA ARG A 96 9.23 12.58 2.27
C ARG A 96 10.43 12.35 3.20
N ALA A 97 10.22 12.50 4.51
CA ALA A 97 11.26 12.20 5.50
C ALA A 97 11.62 10.72 5.52
N GLU A 98 10.65 9.81 5.42
CA GLU A 98 10.87 8.37 5.41
C GLU A 98 11.73 7.92 4.22
N LEU A 99 11.47 8.44 3.02
CA LEU A 99 12.27 8.19 1.82
C LEU A 99 13.70 8.71 2.00
N ALA A 100 13.87 9.95 2.45
CA ALA A 100 15.19 10.54 2.62
C ALA A 100 16.02 9.80 3.69
N LEU A 101 15.38 9.31 4.75
CA LEU A 101 16.03 8.51 5.80
C LEU A 101 16.62 7.20 5.27
N LYS A 102 16.11 6.64 4.16
CA LYS A 102 16.71 5.44 3.54
C LYS A 102 18.11 5.70 2.97
N SER A 103 18.42 6.94 2.58
CA SER A 103 19.74 7.34 2.07
C SER A 103 20.69 7.85 3.14
N LYS A 104 20.34 7.74 4.43
CA LYS A 104 21.13 8.32 5.52
C LYS A 104 22.57 7.83 5.54
N ASP A 105 22.79 6.52 5.41
CA ASP A 105 24.14 5.94 5.46
C ASP A 105 24.96 6.33 4.23
N ILE A 106 24.34 6.37 3.06
CA ILE A 106 24.97 6.80 1.81
C ILE A 106 25.35 8.29 1.88
N LEU A 107 24.47 9.14 2.40
CA LEU A 107 24.78 10.55 2.61
C LEU A 107 25.93 10.74 3.61
N ALA A 108 26.06 9.87 4.62
CA ALA A 108 27.20 9.88 5.53
C ALA A 108 28.50 9.53 4.79
N THR A 109 28.50 8.50 3.95
CA THR A 109 29.64 8.10 3.11
C THR A 109 30.05 9.22 2.15
N VAL A 110 29.10 9.79 1.41
CA VAL A 110 29.36 10.88 0.46
C VAL A 110 29.91 12.12 1.17
N ALA A 111 29.35 12.48 2.33
CA ALA A 111 29.82 13.64 3.07
C ALA A 111 31.20 13.41 3.70
N LEU A 112 31.54 12.19 4.10
CA LEU A 112 32.89 11.83 4.53
C LEU A 112 33.90 11.94 3.36
N ALA A 113 33.58 11.38 2.20
CA ALA A 113 34.43 11.46 1.01
C ALA A 113 34.66 12.92 0.55
N ASN A 114 33.60 13.73 0.56
CA ASN A 114 33.70 15.17 0.27
C ASN A 114 34.57 15.91 1.27
N TYR A 115 34.46 15.56 2.56
CA TYR A 115 35.31 16.11 3.61
C TYR A 115 36.78 15.74 3.37
N GLU A 116 37.10 14.47 3.11
CA GLU A 116 38.46 14.02 2.81
C GLU A 116 39.04 14.70 1.56
N ALA A 117 38.26 14.82 0.49
CA ALA A 117 38.66 15.53 -0.72
C ALA A 117 38.92 17.02 -0.47
N SER A 118 38.18 17.65 0.45
CA SER A 118 38.38 19.05 0.83
C SER A 118 39.71 19.28 1.56
N LEU A 119 40.17 18.30 2.36
CA LEU A 119 41.46 18.35 3.03
C LEU A 119 42.63 18.28 2.03
N ILE A 120 42.50 17.47 0.98
CA ILE A 120 43.52 17.32 -0.07
C ILE A 120 43.64 18.59 -0.93
N LYS A 121 42.56 19.34 -1.14
CA LYS A 121 42.53 20.58 -1.96
C LYS A 121 42.95 21.84 -1.20
N GLY A 122 43.66 21.72 -0.08
CA GLY A 122 44.16 22.85 0.70
C GLY A 122 43.16 23.40 1.72
N GLY A 123 42.16 22.62 2.12
CA GLY A 123 41.32 22.93 3.27
C GLY A 123 42.13 23.00 4.56
N THR A 124 41.67 23.78 5.54
CA THR A 124 42.31 23.83 6.87
C THR A 124 42.28 22.46 7.52
N VAL A 125 43.45 21.83 7.64
CA VAL A 125 43.61 20.57 8.37
C VAL A 125 43.25 20.84 9.83
N PRO A 126 42.26 20.14 10.41
CA PRO A 126 41.94 20.32 11.82
C PRO A 126 43.16 20.00 12.68
N GLN A 127 43.35 20.76 13.75
CA GLN A 127 44.34 20.44 14.77
C GLN A 127 44.14 19.00 15.27
N ASN A 128 45.19 18.24 15.56
CA ASN A 128 45.08 16.84 16.04
C ASN A 128 44.21 16.66 17.31
N SER A 129 43.98 17.73 18.06
CA SER A 129 43.09 17.79 19.22
C SER A 129 41.65 18.18 18.89
N ALA A 130 41.33 18.45 17.62
CA ALA A 130 39.98 18.73 17.17
C ALA A 130 39.16 17.43 17.16
N ALA A 131 37.93 17.52 17.65
CA ALA A 131 36.98 16.41 17.58
C ALA A 131 36.80 15.95 16.12
N PRO A 132 36.60 14.64 15.86
CA PRO A 132 36.33 14.14 14.52
C PRO A 132 35.19 14.94 13.89
N VAL A 133 35.35 15.33 12.62
CA VAL A 133 34.35 16.13 11.92
C VAL A 133 33.02 15.41 11.96
N LYS A 134 32.08 16.02 12.67
CA LYS A 134 30.74 15.51 12.82
C LYS A 134 30.02 15.77 11.50
N VAL A 135 30.06 14.79 10.61
CA VAL A 135 29.30 14.83 9.38
C VAL A 135 27.84 15.10 9.74
N GLU A 136 27.29 16.23 9.30
CA GLU A 136 25.91 16.62 9.55
C GLU A 136 24.94 15.82 8.66
N THR A 137 25.01 14.49 8.70
CA THR A 137 24.17 13.59 7.89
C THR A 137 22.69 13.91 8.02
N ARG A 138 22.26 14.34 9.22
CA ARG A 138 20.86 14.74 9.46
C ARG A 138 20.47 16.01 8.70
N GLU A 139 21.40 16.93 8.50
CA GLU A 139 21.15 18.15 7.72
C GLU A 139 20.97 17.81 6.24
N GLU A 140 21.84 16.94 5.70
CA GLU A 140 21.74 16.48 4.31
C GLU A 140 20.45 15.67 4.06
N VAL A 141 20.04 14.82 4.99
CA VAL A 141 18.74 14.12 4.92
C VAL A 141 17.57 15.12 4.94
N ALA A 142 17.63 16.16 5.78
CA ALA A 142 16.60 17.18 5.86
C ALA A 142 16.52 18.04 4.59
N LYS A 143 17.67 18.41 4.01
CA LYS A 143 17.77 19.10 2.71
C LYS A 143 17.19 18.23 1.60
N LEU A 144 17.56 16.94 1.54
CA LEU A 144 17.04 16.00 0.55
C LEU A 144 15.51 15.86 0.66
N ALA A 145 14.98 15.74 1.89
CA ALA A 145 13.55 15.69 2.14
C ALA A 145 12.83 17.04 1.89
N GLY A 146 13.56 18.17 1.84
CA GLY A 146 13.01 19.51 1.83
C GLY A 146 12.17 19.82 3.07
N LEU A 147 12.66 19.43 4.25
CA LEU A 147 11.99 19.57 5.55
C LEU A 147 12.94 20.12 6.61
N SER A 148 12.38 20.48 7.78
CA SER A 148 13.20 20.87 8.92
C SER A 148 13.92 19.67 9.55
N HIS A 149 15.11 19.89 10.11
CA HIS A 149 15.87 18.88 10.86
C HIS A 149 15.03 18.26 12.00
N ASP A 150 14.23 19.07 12.70
CA ASP A 150 13.38 18.59 13.78
C ASP A 150 12.25 17.69 13.27
N THR A 151 11.69 17.98 12.10
CA THR A 151 10.69 17.13 11.44
C THR A 151 11.28 15.76 11.12
N VAL A 152 12.45 15.73 10.47
CA VAL A 152 13.13 14.45 10.12
C VAL A 152 13.44 13.66 11.38
N ARG A 153 13.96 14.30 12.43
CA ARG A 153 14.24 13.66 13.72
C ARG A 153 12.99 13.05 14.35
N LYS A 154 11.85 13.75 14.30
CA LYS A 154 10.57 13.22 14.81
C LYS A 154 10.10 12.02 14.00
N VAL A 155 10.20 12.08 12.67
CA VAL A 155 9.84 10.95 11.80
C VAL A 155 10.73 9.73 12.07
N GLU A 156 12.05 9.93 12.19
CA GLU A 156 13.00 8.87 12.55
C GLU A 156 12.61 8.22 13.89
N LYS A 157 12.29 9.04 14.91
CA LYS A 157 11.82 8.56 16.21
C LYS A 157 10.51 7.76 16.09
N ILE A 158 9.53 8.28 15.37
CA ILE A 158 8.23 7.60 15.17
C ILE A 158 8.45 6.24 14.52
N LYS A 159 9.30 6.14 13.48
CA LYS A 159 9.60 4.87 12.81
C LYS A 159 10.25 3.84 13.73
N GLN A 160 11.05 4.29 14.70
CA GLN A 160 11.80 3.40 15.61
C GLN A 160 10.97 2.98 16.83
N GLU A 161 10.15 3.87 17.37
CA GLU A 161 9.54 3.69 18.70
C GLU A 161 8.02 3.57 18.68
N ALA A 162 7.35 3.96 17.60
CA ALA A 162 5.88 3.98 17.55
C ALA A 162 5.28 2.61 17.17
N ALA A 163 4.12 2.30 17.72
CA ALA A 163 3.33 1.14 17.27
C ALA A 163 2.96 1.26 15.77
N PRO A 164 2.89 0.14 15.01
CA PRO A 164 2.68 0.17 13.56
C PRO A 164 1.48 1.01 13.10
N ALA A 165 0.34 0.91 13.79
CA ALA A 165 -0.85 1.70 13.46
C ALA A 165 -0.62 3.22 13.58
N VAL A 166 0.23 3.66 14.51
CA VAL A 166 0.59 5.07 14.68
C VAL A 166 1.50 5.54 13.54
N VAL A 167 2.41 4.68 13.08
CA VAL A 167 3.26 4.93 11.91
C VAL A 167 2.41 5.08 10.66
N GLU A 168 1.47 4.15 10.41
CA GLU A 168 0.56 4.21 9.26
C GLU A 168 -0.31 5.46 9.29
N ALA A 169 -0.92 5.78 10.44
CA ALA A 169 -1.74 6.98 10.60
C ALA A 169 -0.94 8.28 10.32
N ALA A 170 0.35 8.31 10.69
CA ALA A 170 1.23 9.42 10.37
C ALA A 170 1.61 9.46 8.88
N ARG A 171 1.90 8.29 8.28
CA ARG A 171 2.25 8.15 6.87
C ARG A 171 1.12 8.63 5.95
N ASN A 172 -0.12 8.25 6.27
CA ASN A 172 -1.33 8.63 5.56
C ASN A 172 -1.77 10.08 5.82
N GLY A 173 -1.12 10.79 6.75
CA GLY A 173 -1.47 12.16 7.12
C GLY A 173 -2.75 12.27 7.98
N GLU A 174 -3.29 11.16 8.46
CA GLU A 174 -4.45 11.12 9.37
C GLU A 174 -4.13 11.72 10.74
N VAL A 175 -2.85 11.61 11.14
CA VAL A 175 -2.29 12.17 12.38
C VAL A 175 -1.03 12.98 12.03
N SER A 176 -0.94 14.22 12.53
CA SER A 176 0.25 15.04 12.30
C SER A 176 1.51 14.42 12.90
N ILE A 177 2.68 14.69 12.32
CA ILE A 177 3.99 14.23 12.82
C ILE A 177 4.19 14.59 14.30
N ASN A 178 3.79 15.79 14.71
CA ASN A 178 3.89 16.22 16.11
C ASN A 178 2.97 15.43 17.06
N ALA A 179 1.78 15.05 16.60
CA ALA A 179 0.84 14.25 17.37
C ALA A 179 1.35 12.80 17.50
N ALA A 180 1.77 12.20 16.38
CA ALA A 180 2.35 10.86 16.35
C ALA A 180 3.61 10.77 17.24
N ALA A 181 4.48 11.78 17.21
CA ALA A 181 5.68 11.84 18.05
C ALA A 181 5.36 11.85 19.57
N LYS A 182 4.21 12.38 19.98
CA LYS A 182 3.76 12.35 21.37
C LYS A 182 3.27 10.97 21.77
N VAL A 183 2.49 10.31 20.91
CA VAL A 183 2.03 8.94 21.14
C VAL A 183 3.22 7.98 21.18
N ALA A 184 4.20 8.16 20.28
CA ALA A 184 5.44 7.39 20.26
C ALA A 184 6.29 7.51 21.54
N ALA A 185 6.10 8.59 22.33
CA ALA A 185 6.80 8.78 23.59
C ALA A 185 6.15 8.04 24.77
N LEU A 186 4.98 7.42 24.57
CA LEU A 186 4.29 6.63 25.59
C LEU A 186 4.93 5.25 25.75
N PRO A 187 4.75 4.57 26.90
CA PRO A 187 5.13 3.17 27.06
C PRO A 187 4.53 2.27 25.97
N VAL A 188 5.32 1.29 25.50
CA VAL A 188 4.94 0.41 24.38
C VAL A 188 3.58 -0.26 24.58
N ASP A 189 3.25 -0.68 25.81
CA ASP A 189 1.97 -1.32 26.11
C ASP A 189 0.78 -0.35 25.97
N GLN A 190 0.96 0.91 26.36
CA GLN A 190 -0.06 1.95 26.15
C GLN A 190 -0.21 2.26 24.66
N GLN A 191 0.89 2.33 23.91
CA GLN A 191 0.83 2.54 22.46
C GLN A 191 0.05 1.41 21.77
N LYS A 192 0.28 0.16 22.15
CA LYS A 192 -0.44 -1.00 21.62
C LYS A 192 -1.93 -0.94 21.96
N ALA A 193 -2.29 -0.59 23.20
CA ALA A 193 -3.68 -0.43 23.60
C ALA A 193 -4.38 0.68 22.78
N ILE A 194 -3.74 1.84 22.64
CA ILE A 194 -4.24 2.97 21.84
C ILE A 194 -4.39 2.57 20.36
N ALA A 195 -3.38 1.90 19.79
CA ALA A 195 -3.40 1.41 18.42
C ALA A 195 -4.55 0.41 18.18
N SER A 196 -4.78 -0.51 19.12
CA SER A 196 -5.87 -1.49 19.03
C SER A 196 -7.26 -0.86 19.13
N ALA A 197 -7.39 0.28 19.82
CA ALA A 197 -8.63 1.05 19.92
C ALA A 197 -8.91 1.93 18.68
N GLY A 198 -7.98 1.98 17.71
CA GLY A 198 -8.18 2.62 16.41
C GLY A 198 -7.82 4.10 16.32
N LEU A 199 -8.05 4.69 15.15
CA LEU A 199 -7.58 6.04 14.79
C LEU A 199 -8.05 7.14 15.74
N GLN A 200 -9.31 7.08 16.20
CA GLN A 200 -9.84 8.09 17.11
C GLN A 200 -9.13 8.06 18.47
N ALA A 201 -8.80 6.87 18.98
CA ALA A 201 -8.02 6.73 20.20
C ALA A 201 -6.61 7.31 20.04
N ILE A 202 -5.97 7.10 18.87
CA ILE A 202 -4.66 7.70 18.56
C ILE A 202 -4.75 9.24 18.58
N LYS A 203 -5.78 9.81 17.96
CA LYS A 203 -6.01 11.26 17.93
C LYS A 203 -6.25 11.81 19.34
N GLN A 204 -7.07 11.14 20.13
CA GLN A 204 -7.38 11.54 21.50
C GLN A 204 -6.14 11.47 22.40
N ALA A 205 -5.40 10.36 22.39
CA ALA A 205 -4.18 10.22 23.17
C ALA A 205 -3.14 11.30 22.84
N ALA A 206 -3.00 11.67 21.56
CA ALA A 206 -2.12 12.76 21.17
C ALA A 206 -2.59 14.13 21.69
N ALA A 207 -3.92 14.36 21.73
CA ALA A 207 -4.52 15.57 22.30
C ALA A 207 -4.29 15.64 23.82
N ASP A 208 -4.46 14.53 24.52
CA ASP A 208 -4.23 14.42 25.96
C ASP A 208 -2.76 14.71 26.30
N GLN A 209 -1.82 14.10 25.57
CA GLN A 209 -0.39 14.38 25.72
C GLN A 209 -0.04 15.84 25.40
N ARG A 210 -0.79 16.47 24.48
CA ARG A 210 -0.64 17.90 24.22
C ARG A 210 -1.11 18.73 25.39
N ALA A 211 -2.26 18.42 25.98
CA ALA A 211 -2.76 19.10 27.16
C ALA A 211 -1.78 18.99 28.34
N VAL A 212 -1.25 17.79 28.60
CA VAL A 212 -0.23 17.53 29.63
C VAL A 212 1.02 18.38 29.41
N SER A 213 1.58 18.36 28.20
CA SER A 213 2.78 19.16 27.87
C SER A 213 2.54 20.67 28.02
N ARG A 214 1.33 21.15 27.72
CA ARG A 214 0.96 22.56 27.85
C ARG A 214 0.82 22.96 29.31
N ALA A 215 0.17 22.14 30.13
CA ALA A 215 0.02 22.36 31.56
C ALA A 215 1.39 22.37 32.28
N ALA A 216 2.30 21.45 31.92
CA ALA A 216 3.65 21.43 32.47
C ALA A 216 4.52 22.64 32.06
N SER A 217 4.24 23.24 30.90
CA SER A 217 4.97 24.41 30.39
C SER A 217 4.41 25.76 30.88
N ALA A 218 3.24 25.77 31.52
CA ALA A 218 2.67 26.97 32.10
C ALA A 218 3.51 27.37 33.33
N LYS A 219 4.23 28.51 33.25
CA LYS A 219 4.89 29.12 34.42
C LYS A 219 3.84 29.31 35.53
N PRO A 220 4.17 29.01 36.81
CA PRO A 220 3.31 29.41 37.91
C PRO A 220 3.25 30.93 37.92
N SER A 221 2.07 31.50 37.63
CA SER A 221 1.82 32.91 37.86
C SER A 221 1.79 33.13 39.37
N ALA A 222 2.68 33.96 39.91
CA ALA A 222 2.84 34.20 41.34
C ALA A 222 1.72 35.04 41.96
N ASN A 223 0.48 34.93 41.47
CA ASN A 223 -0.66 35.64 42.03
C ASN A 223 -1.97 34.90 41.71
N GLU A 224 -2.14 33.70 42.26
CA GLU A 224 -3.48 33.10 42.39
C GLU A 224 -3.91 33.26 43.85
N PRO A 225 -4.99 34.00 44.14
CA PRO A 225 -5.62 33.89 45.46
C PRO A 225 -6.05 32.44 45.64
N ALA A 226 -5.85 31.89 46.84
CA ALA A 226 -6.30 30.54 47.19
C ALA A 226 -7.74 30.36 46.69
N ALA A 227 -7.94 29.47 45.71
CA ALA A 227 -9.24 29.28 45.09
C ALA A 227 -10.25 28.91 46.17
N ASP A 228 -11.29 29.72 46.27
CA ASP A 228 -12.40 29.52 47.19
C ASP A 228 -12.95 28.09 47.02
N ILE A 229 -13.15 27.36 48.12
CA ILE A 229 -13.63 25.98 48.13
C ILE A 229 -14.97 25.86 47.38
N SER A 230 -15.76 26.94 47.36
CA SER A 230 -16.97 27.07 46.53
C SER A 230 -16.69 26.83 45.05
N VAL A 231 -15.67 27.48 44.49
CA VAL A 231 -15.33 27.41 43.05
C VAL A 231 -14.82 26.03 42.68
N ILE A 232 -14.13 25.35 43.61
CA ILE A 232 -13.68 23.97 43.41
C ILE A 232 -14.88 23.02 43.36
N ASN A 233 -15.85 23.18 44.28
CA ASN A 233 -17.06 22.35 44.31
C ASN A 233 -17.95 22.57 43.08
N ASP A 234 -18.11 23.81 42.61
CA ASP A 234 -18.87 24.11 41.39
C ASP A 234 -18.24 23.43 40.16
N ARG A 235 -16.91 23.40 40.11
CA ARG A 235 -16.15 22.79 39.01
C ARG A 235 -16.14 21.27 39.08
N LEU A 236 -16.21 20.70 40.29
CA LEU A 236 -16.44 19.28 40.53
C LEU A 236 -17.83 18.86 40.03
N GLY A 237 -18.87 19.61 40.36
CA GLY A 237 -20.23 19.35 39.87
C GLY A 237 -20.32 19.40 38.34
N ALA A 238 -19.70 20.39 37.71
CA ALA A 238 -19.66 20.49 36.24
C ALA A 238 -18.91 19.32 35.58
N LEU A 239 -17.85 18.80 36.21
CA LEU A 239 -17.12 17.63 35.72
C LEU A 239 -17.93 16.34 35.90
N GLU A 240 -18.66 16.20 37.00
CA GLU A 240 -19.54 15.06 37.24
C GLU A 240 -20.68 15.01 36.21
N GLU A 241 -21.25 16.15 35.85
CA GLU A 241 -22.27 16.27 34.80
C GLU A 241 -21.70 15.89 33.42
N GLN A 242 -20.53 16.44 33.05
CA GLN A 242 -19.85 16.07 31.80
C GLN A 242 -19.47 14.58 31.72
N LEU A 243 -19.09 13.99 32.86
CA LEU A 243 -18.80 12.55 32.95
C LEU A 243 -20.07 11.72 32.74
N GLY A 244 -21.19 12.15 33.33
CA GLY A 244 -22.50 11.53 33.12
C GLY A 244 -22.94 11.55 31.66
N GLU A 245 -22.80 12.71 30.99
CA GLU A 245 -23.10 12.85 29.56
C GLU A 245 -22.21 11.94 28.69
N SER A 246 -20.90 11.92 28.97
CA SER A 246 -19.94 11.09 28.24
C SER A 246 -20.24 9.60 28.40
N LEU A 247 -20.62 9.15 29.60
CA LEU A 247 -21.01 7.76 29.86
C LEU A 247 -22.28 7.37 29.10
N SER A 248 -23.27 8.28 29.05
CA SER A 248 -24.48 8.09 28.24
C SER A 248 -24.14 7.94 26.77
N GLN A 249 -23.29 8.81 26.23
CA GLN A 249 -22.86 8.76 24.83
C GLN A 249 -22.08 7.48 24.50
N ILE A 250 -21.18 7.03 25.39
CA ILE A 250 -20.47 5.74 25.24
C ILE A 250 -21.46 4.57 25.21
N SER A 251 -22.50 4.60 26.04
CA SER A 251 -23.51 3.54 26.05
C SER A 251 -24.29 3.48 24.73
N ALA A 252 -24.66 4.63 24.17
CA ALA A 252 -25.34 4.72 22.88
C ALA A 252 -24.46 4.21 21.72
N LEU A 253 -23.20 4.63 21.66
CA LEU A 253 -22.24 4.18 20.65
C LEU A 253 -21.96 2.67 20.74
N ARG A 254 -21.96 2.10 21.95
CA ARG A 254 -21.84 0.65 22.13
C ARG A 254 -23.05 -0.10 21.58
N ALA A 255 -24.26 0.40 21.82
CA ALA A 255 -25.47 -0.20 21.27
C ALA A 255 -25.51 -0.12 19.73
N GLU A 256 -25.05 0.99 19.16
CA GLU A 256 -24.93 1.15 17.70
C GLU A 256 -23.92 0.16 17.11
N ASN A 257 -22.74 0.02 17.73
CA ASN A 257 -21.74 -0.96 17.30
C ASN A 257 -22.26 -2.41 17.36
N GLU A 258 -23.05 -2.75 18.39
CA GLU A 258 -23.67 -4.07 18.47
C GLU A 258 -24.67 -4.30 17.33
N SER A 259 -25.44 -3.27 16.97
CA SER A 259 -26.33 -3.33 15.79
C SER A 259 -25.55 -3.52 14.49
N LEU A 260 -24.46 -2.78 14.30
CA LEU A 260 -23.60 -2.89 13.13
C LEU A 260 -22.96 -4.29 13.02
N GLN A 261 -22.52 -4.87 14.14
CA GLN A 261 -22.00 -6.24 14.16
C GLN A 261 -23.03 -7.27 13.72
N ARG A 262 -24.31 -7.09 14.07
CA ARG A 262 -25.39 -7.96 13.58
C ARG A 262 -25.60 -7.82 12.07
N ILE A 263 -25.46 -6.61 11.52
CA ILE A 263 -25.56 -6.37 10.07
C ILE A 263 -24.40 -7.08 9.35
N VAL A 264 -23.16 -6.89 9.80
CA VAL A 264 -21.98 -7.55 9.19
C VAL A 264 -22.13 -9.07 9.21
N SER A 265 -22.59 -9.65 10.31
CA SER A 265 -22.84 -11.10 10.39
C SER A 265 -23.96 -11.57 9.44
N ALA A 266 -24.94 -10.72 9.15
CA ALA A 266 -25.96 -11.02 8.15
C ALA A 266 -25.39 -11.00 6.73
N ASP A 267 -24.52 -10.02 6.42
CA ASP A 267 -23.84 -9.93 5.13
C ASP A 267 -22.95 -11.16 4.86
N ASP A 268 -22.24 -11.66 5.88
CA ASP A 268 -21.45 -12.90 5.78
C ASP A 268 -22.32 -14.11 5.41
N LYS A 269 -23.52 -14.21 5.99
CA LYS A 269 -24.48 -15.27 5.67
C LYS A 269 -25.04 -15.13 4.26
N VAL A 270 -25.29 -13.91 3.80
CA VAL A 270 -25.72 -13.62 2.43
C VAL A 270 -24.62 -14.01 1.44
N ALA A 271 -23.37 -13.68 1.74
CA ALA A 271 -22.23 -14.06 0.90
C ALA A 271 -22.10 -15.59 0.78
N ALA A 272 -22.21 -16.32 1.90
CA ALA A 272 -22.21 -17.79 1.89
C ALA A 272 -23.36 -18.36 1.05
N ALA A 273 -24.58 -17.84 1.22
CA ALA A 273 -25.74 -18.26 0.43
C ALA A 273 -25.58 -17.97 -1.07
N LEU A 274 -24.94 -16.86 -1.43
CA LEU A 274 -24.64 -16.54 -2.84
C LEU A 274 -23.65 -17.54 -3.44
N THR A 275 -22.63 -17.97 -2.69
CA THR A 275 -21.69 -19.01 -3.13
C THR A 275 -22.40 -20.35 -3.36
N GLU A 276 -23.31 -20.74 -2.47
CA GLU A 276 -24.12 -21.96 -2.64
C GLU A 276 -25.03 -21.88 -3.88
N ILE A 277 -25.67 -20.74 -4.12
CA ILE A 277 -26.51 -20.50 -5.31
C ILE A 277 -25.67 -20.55 -6.59
N GLN A 278 -24.45 -20.00 -6.58
CA GLN A 278 -23.54 -20.06 -7.72
C GLN A 278 -23.13 -21.50 -8.04
N ALA A 279 -22.75 -22.29 -7.03
CA ALA A 279 -22.42 -23.69 -7.22
C ALA A 279 -23.59 -24.48 -7.82
N ALA A 280 -24.80 -24.31 -7.28
CA ALA A 280 -26.00 -24.96 -7.81
C ALA A 280 -26.32 -24.53 -9.26
N ARG A 281 -26.06 -23.27 -9.62
CA ARG A 281 -26.22 -22.76 -10.99
C ARG A 281 -25.22 -23.39 -11.95
N ASP A 282 -23.97 -23.55 -11.52
CA ASP A 282 -22.92 -24.15 -12.34
C ASP A 282 -23.21 -25.63 -12.59
N ASP A 283 -23.63 -26.37 -11.57
CA ASP A 283 -24.06 -27.76 -11.69
C ASP A 283 -25.23 -27.91 -12.68
N ALA A 284 -26.24 -27.04 -12.56
CA ALA A 284 -27.38 -27.03 -13.48
C ALA A 284 -26.93 -26.71 -14.91
N SER A 285 -25.99 -25.77 -15.09
CA SER A 285 -25.47 -25.38 -16.40
C SER A 285 -24.70 -26.53 -17.05
N GLN A 286 -23.90 -27.28 -16.27
CA GLN A 286 -23.21 -28.48 -16.75
C GLN A 286 -24.20 -29.59 -17.15
N ALA A 287 -25.25 -29.81 -16.35
CA ALA A 287 -26.27 -30.80 -16.67
C ALA A 287 -27.03 -30.46 -17.97
N ILE A 288 -27.33 -29.17 -18.18
CA ILE A 288 -27.93 -28.69 -19.44
C ILE A 288 -26.98 -28.96 -20.61
N ALA A 289 -25.70 -28.60 -20.50
CA ALA A 289 -24.71 -28.83 -21.56
C ALA A 289 -24.56 -30.31 -21.93
N GLN A 290 -24.59 -31.20 -20.92
CA GLN A 290 -24.58 -32.66 -21.15
C GLN A 290 -25.81 -33.12 -21.93
N LYS A 291 -27.00 -32.61 -21.57
CA LYS A 291 -28.24 -32.94 -22.27
C LYS A 291 -28.27 -32.40 -23.70
N GLU A 292 -27.73 -31.22 -23.94
CA GLU A 292 -27.59 -30.66 -25.28
C GLU A 292 -26.67 -31.52 -26.16
N ALA A 293 -25.55 -32.01 -25.62
CA ALA A 293 -24.64 -32.92 -26.31
C ALA A 293 -25.32 -34.26 -26.64
N GLU A 294 -26.10 -34.82 -25.70
CA GLU A 294 -26.89 -36.04 -25.91
C GLU A 294 -27.92 -35.85 -27.04
N ILE A 295 -28.66 -34.73 -27.01
CA ILE A 295 -29.63 -34.38 -28.06
C ILE A 295 -28.94 -34.23 -29.42
N ALA A 296 -27.76 -33.61 -29.48
CA ALA A 296 -27.00 -33.46 -30.72
C ALA A 296 -26.62 -34.83 -31.31
N SER A 297 -26.12 -35.76 -30.48
CA SER A 297 -25.78 -37.12 -30.90
C SER A 297 -27.01 -37.89 -31.40
N LEU A 298 -28.15 -37.77 -30.71
CA LEU A 298 -29.40 -38.41 -31.14
C LEU A 298 -29.90 -37.86 -32.48
N ARG A 299 -29.76 -36.55 -32.72
CA ARG A 299 -30.11 -35.92 -34.01
C ARG A 299 -29.24 -36.44 -35.15
N GLU A 300 -27.94 -36.60 -34.93
CA GLU A 300 -27.02 -37.17 -35.93
C GLU A 300 -27.39 -38.61 -36.26
N ARG A 301 -27.65 -39.44 -35.24
CA ARG A 301 -28.09 -40.82 -35.44
C ARG A 301 -29.42 -40.91 -36.20
N LEU A 302 -30.38 -40.04 -35.87
CA LEU A 302 -31.66 -39.99 -36.57
C LEU A 302 -31.48 -39.62 -38.05
N ALA A 303 -30.59 -38.67 -38.36
CA ALA A 303 -30.26 -38.31 -39.73
C ALA A 303 -29.64 -39.50 -40.50
N GLY A 304 -28.74 -40.26 -39.87
CA GLY A 304 -28.18 -41.49 -40.43
C GLY A 304 -29.24 -42.53 -40.77
N LEU A 305 -30.12 -42.86 -39.81
CA LEU A 305 -31.22 -43.82 -40.02
C LEU A 305 -32.19 -43.36 -41.13
N MET A 306 -32.45 -42.07 -41.24
CA MET A 306 -33.27 -41.52 -42.32
C MET A 306 -32.63 -41.71 -43.69
N ASN A 307 -31.30 -41.57 -43.81
CA ASN A 307 -30.58 -41.85 -45.05
C ASN A 307 -30.62 -43.33 -45.41
N GLU A 308 -30.34 -44.23 -44.46
CA GLU A 308 -30.42 -45.68 -44.66
C GLU A 308 -31.82 -46.11 -45.12
N LYS A 309 -32.87 -45.59 -44.48
CA LYS A 309 -34.26 -45.80 -44.88
C LYS A 309 -34.50 -45.35 -46.33
N ASN A 310 -34.03 -44.16 -46.70
CA ASN A 310 -34.20 -43.63 -48.05
C ASN A 310 -33.49 -44.50 -49.11
N GLU A 311 -32.30 -45.01 -48.80
CA GLU A 311 -31.58 -45.94 -49.67
C GLU A 311 -32.30 -47.28 -49.83
N ALA A 312 -32.78 -47.87 -48.72
CA ALA A 312 -33.56 -49.10 -48.76
C ALA A 312 -34.83 -48.94 -49.62
N VAL A 313 -35.55 -47.81 -49.47
CA VAL A 313 -36.71 -47.50 -50.30
C VAL A 313 -36.34 -47.39 -51.79
N ARG A 314 -35.20 -46.78 -52.12
CA ARG A 314 -34.70 -46.71 -53.51
C ARG A 314 -34.38 -48.10 -54.06
N MET A 315 -33.72 -48.96 -53.28
CA MET A 315 -33.41 -50.34 -53.68
C MET A 315 -34.69 -51.14 -53.95
N VAL A 316 -35.67 -51.08 -53.05
CA VAL A 316 -36.96 -51.77 -53.22
C VAL A 316 -37.65 -51.31 -54.51
N LYS A 317 -37.72 -49.99 -54.76
CA LYS A 317 -38.30 -49.45 -56.01
C LYS A 317 -37.54 -49.93 -57.25
N ALA A 318 -36.20 -50.01 -57.19
CA ALA A 318 -35.40 -50.51 -58.31
C ALA A 318 -35.66 -52.00 -58.59
N LEU A 319 -35.78 -52.82 -57.55
CA LEU A 319 -36.14 -54.25 -57.67
C LEU A 319 -37.53 -54.43 -58.26
N GLN A 320 -38.52 -53.67 -57.80
CA GLN A 320 -39.89 -53.68 -58.35
C GLN A 320 -39.91 -53.32 -59.85
N ARG A 321 -39.14 -52.31 -60.27
CA ARG A 321 -38.99 -51.95 -61.70
C ARG A 321 -38.35 -53.06 -62.53
N LYS A 322 -37.36 -53.78 -61.98
CA LYS A 322 -36.73 -54.92 -62.67
C LYS A 322 -37.72 -56.10 -62.83
N GLN A 323 -38.51 -56.41 -61.80
CA GLN A 323 -39.54 -57.45 -61.89
C GLN A 323 -40.63 -57.08 -62.92
N GLY A 324 -41.12 -55.83 -62.92
CA GLY A 324 -42.12 -55.39 -63.90
C GLY A 324 -41.64 -55.46 -65.37
N ARG A 325 -40.32 -55.34 -65.61
CA ARG A 325 -39.71 -55.52 -66.94
C ARG A 325 -39.47 -56.98 -67.33
N ALA A 326 -39.46 -57.91 -66.37
CA ALA A 326 -39.25 -59.33 -66.63
C ALA A 326 -40.56 -60.11 -66.88
N VAL A 327 -41.71 -59.48 -66.58
CA VAL A 327 -43.07 -60.05 -66.72
C VAL A 327 -43.81 -59.46 -67.95
N ALA A 328 -43.26 -58.42 -68.57
CA ALA A 328 -43.71 -57.85 -69.84
C ALA A 328 -42.85 -58.38 -70.99
#